data_AF-A0A968PG10-F1
#
_entry.id   AF-A0A968PG10-F1
#
_cell.length_a   1.000
_cell.length_b   1.000
_cell.length_c   1.000
_cell.angle_alpha   90.00
_cell.angle_beta   90.00
_cell.angle_gamma   90.00
#
_symmetry.space_group_name_H-M   'P 1'
#
loop_
_entity.id
_entity.type
_entity.pdbx_description
1 polymer ?
#
loop_
_entity_poly.entity_id
_entity_poly.type
_entity_poly.pdbx_seq_one_letter_code
_entity_poly.pdbx_strand_id
1 'polypeptide(L)'
;MGVAPENITVIPNGADILPTPPRPIHAPPRYLIYFGALQPWQGVDVLLRAFALLADYTDLWLVMCISNPPRSARDYRKLADKLGISDRMLWLFELPQDELAPWRAHALLSVAPLTESVRNVEQGCCPLKILESMAAGVPLISGAITQWEGQVSLFDPAKGGPCYACVFPVKPAPGLVPTCAEAGVAAP
;
A
#
# COMPACT_ATOMS: atom_id res chain seq x y z
N MET A 1 -25.99 -19.26 -8.38
CA MET A 1 -25.01 -20.35 -8.32
C MET A 1 -25.35 -21.21 -7.12
N GLY A 2 -25.85 -22.44 -7.32
CA GLY A 2 -26.48 -23.28 -6.29
C GLY A 2 -25.50 -24.09 -5.43
N VAL A 3 -24.46 -23.47 -4.88
CA VAL A 3 -23.57 -24.12 -3.90
C VAL A 3 -24.20 -23.93 -2.53
N ALA A 4 -24.38 -25.03 -1.79
CA ALA A 4 -24.91 -24.98 -0.43
C ALA A 4 -23.94 -24.24 0.50
N PRO A 5 -24.38 -23.29 1.37
CA PRO A 5 -23.51 -22.48 2.21
C PRO A 5 -22.52 -23.27 3.08
N GLU A 6 -22.92 -24.47 3.53
CA GLU A 6 -22.09 -25.40 4.29
C GLU A 6 -20.87 -25.93 3.53
N ASN A 7 -20.89 -25.82 2.20
CA ASN A 7 -19.77 -26.19 1.33
C ASN A 7 -18.88 -24.98 0.98
N ILE A 8 -19.12 -23.81 1.60
CA ILE A 8 -18.35 -22.60 1.38
C ILE A 8 -17.48 -22.35 2.62
N THR A 9 -16.16 -22.45 2.45
CA THR A 9 -15.19 -22.06 3.47
C THR A 9 -14.48 -20.78 3.05
N VAL A 10 -14.41 -19.80 3.95
CA VAL A 10 -13.64 -18.56 3.75
C VAL A 10 -12.22 -18.77 4.25
N ILE A 11 -11.25 -18.71 3.35
CA ILE A 11 -9.83 -18.67 3.70
C ILE A 11 -9.40 -17.19 3.66
N PRO A 12 -9.07 -16.57 4.81
CA PRO A 12 -8.66 -15.18 4.83
C PRO A 12 -7.30 -15.00 4.16
N ASN A 13 -7.07 -13.83 3.58
CA ASN A 13 -5.75 -13.43 3.12
C ASN A 13 -4.76 -13.43 4.29
N GLY A 14 -3.54 -13.90 4.05
CA GLY A 14 -2.45 -13.92 5.02
C GLY A 14 -1.12 -13.57 4.36
N ALA A 15 -0.09 -13.40 5.19
CA ALA A 15 1.29 -13.24 4.76
C ALA A 15 2.20 -14.10 5.65
N ASP A 16 3.24 -14.68 5.05
CA ASP A 16 4.22 -15.46 5.78
C ASP A 16 5.17 -14.54 6.57
N ILE A 17 5.49 -14.93 7.81
CA ILE A 17 6.51 -14.28 8.63
C ILE A 17 7.83 -15.00 8.35
N LEU A 18 8.68 -14.37 7.55
CA LEU A 18 9.96 -14.92 7.12
C LEU A 18 11.13 -14.21 7.81
N PRO A 19 12.29 -14.85 7.97
CA PRO A 19 13.50 -14.19 8.44
C PRO A 19 13.86 -12.99 7.56
N THR A 20 14.39 -11.93 8.18
CA THR A 20 14.82 -10.73 7.45
C THR A 20 15.94 -11.09 6.46
N PRO A 21 15.73 -10.93 5.14
CA PRO A 21 16.75 -11.22 4.14
C PRO A 21 17.86 -10.16 4.15
N PRO A 22 19.03 -10.44 3.51
CA PRO A 22 20.08 -9.43 3.37
C PRO A 22 19.60 -8.23 2.54
N ARG A 23 20.19 -7.08 2.81
CA ARG A 23 19.87 -5.83 2.13
C ARG A 23 20.28 -5.88 0.64
N PRO A 24 19.45 -5.41 -0.31
CA PRO A 24 19.84 -5.35 -1.71
C PRO A 24 21.06 -4.45 -1.93
N ILE A 25 22.00 -4.90 -2.78
CA ILE A 25 23.27 -4.19 -3.07
C ILE A 25 23.02 -2.78 -3.61
N HIS A 26 21.98 -2.61 -4.42
CA HIS A 26 21.64 -1.34 -5.07
C HIS A 26 20.61 -0.51 -4.28
N ALA A 27 20.30 -0.89 -3.03
CA ALA A 27 19.29 -0.17 -2.25
C ALA A 27 19.82 1.19 -1.76
N PRO A 28 19.13 2.31 -2.06
CA PRO A 28 19.51 3.63 -1.55
C PRO A 28 19.54 3.65 -0.02
N PRO A 29 20.45 4.39 0.65
CA PRO A 29 20.64 4.31 2.10
C PRO A 29 19.35 4.42 2.91
N ARG A 30 18.46 5.35 2.52
CA ARG A 30 17.15 5.58 3.12
C ARG A 30 16.10 5.65 2.04
N TYR A 31 15.04 4.84 2.15
CA TYR A 31 13.95 4.87 1.19
C TYR A 31 12.60 4.53 1.79
N LEU A 32 11.56 5.13 1.20
CA LEU A 32 10.17 4.69 1.31
C LEU A 32 9.91 3.68 0.19
N ILE A 33 9.04 2.71 0.42
CA ILE A 33 8.66 1.74 -0.61
C ILE A 33 7.17 1.80 -0.95
N TYR A 34 6.87 1.83 -2.25
CA TYR A 34 5.57 1.43 -2.77
C TYR A 34 5.74 0.13 -3.53
N PHE A 35 4.85 -0.83 -3.30
CA PHE A 35 4.83 -2.07 -4.07
C PHE A 35 3.42 -2.48 -4.48
N GLY A 36 3.31 -3.09 -5.67
CA GLY A 36 2.06 -3.56 -6.26
C GLY A 36 1.84 -3.03 -7.67
N ALA A 37 0.58 -3.06 -8.11
CA ALA A 37 0.22 -2.60 -9.44
C ALA A 37 0.21 -1.05 -9.55
N LEU A 38 -0.02 -0.54 -10.75
CA LEU A 38 -0.22 0.88 -11.07
C LEU A 38 -1.65 1.12 -11.53
N GLN A 39 -2.61 0.71 -10.71
CA GLN A 39 -4.01 1.00 -10.99
C GLN A 39 -4.39 2.39 -10.45
N PRO A 40 -5.27 3.16 -11.13
CA PRO A 40 -5.63 4.51 -10.69
C PRO A 40 -6.11 4.61 -9.25
N TRP A 41 -6.84 3.59 -8.77
CA TRP A 41 -7.38 3.52 -7.40
C TRP A 41 -6.30 3.27 -6.32
N GLN A 42 -5.05 3.01 -6.71
CA GLN A 42 -3.94 2.84 -5.76
C GLN A 42 -3.26 4.16 -5.39
N GLY A 43 -3.71 5.28 -5.95
CA GLY A 43 -3.29 6.65 -5.60
C GLY A 43 -1.79 6.90 -5.71
N VAL A 44 -1.15 6.28 -6.69
CA VAL A 44 0.28 6.47 -6.95
C VAL A 44 0.59 7.93 -7.29
N ASP A 45 -0.31 8.62 -7.99
CA ASP A 45 -0.20 10.05 -8.28
C ASP A 45 -0.19 10.90 -7.00
N VAL A 46 -1.04 10.57 -6.03
CA VAL A 46 -1.07 11.21 -4.71
C VAL A 46 0.25 10.98 -3.98
N LEU A 47 0.78 9.76 -4.01
CA LEU A 47 2.09 9.44 -3.44
C LEU A 47 3.21 10.27 -4.06
N LEU A 48 3.26 10.39 -5.39
CA LEU A 48 4.30 11.18 -6.06
C LEU A 48 4.22 12.66 -5.64
N ARG A 49 3.00 13.22 -5.57
CA ARG A 49 2.79 14.60 -5.10
C ARG A 49 3.19 14.78 -3.65
N ALA A 50 2.84 13.84 -2.77
CA ALA A 50 3.21 13.87 -1.36
C ALA A 50 4.73 13.77 -1.18
N PHE A 51 5.40 12.90 -1.94
CA PHE A 51 6.85 12.77 -1.91
C PHE A 51 7.57 14.03 -2.39
N ALA A 52 6.99 14.78 -3.34
CA ALA A 52 7.52 16.08 -3.76
C ALA A 52 7.54 17.12 -2.63
N LEU A 53 6.64 17.02 -1.65
CA LEU A 53 6.65 17.88 -0.45
C LEU A 53 7.80 17.55 0.50
N LEU A 54 8.47 16.39 0.34
CA LEU A 54 9.64 15.97 1.12
C LEU A 54 10.94 16.36 0.41
N ALA A 55 10.97 17.51 -0.26
CA ALA A 55 12.14 17.99 -1.02
C ALA A 55 13.36 18.26 -0.11
N ASP A 56 13.13 18.66 1.14
CA ASP A 56 14.19 18.95 2.11
C ASP A 56 14.96 17.69 2.55
N TYR A 57 14.38 16.50 2.36
CA TYR A 57 15.02 15.22 2.65
C TYR A 57 15.77 14.71 1.41
N THR A 58 16.95 15.30 1.17
CA THR A 58 17.76 15.02 -0.03
C THR A 58 18.35 13.61 -0.09
N ASP A 59 18.50 12.95 1.06
CA ASP A 59 18.99 11.57 1.19
C ASP A 59 17.86 10.53 1.17
N LEU A 60 16.59 10.96 1.12
CA LEU A 60 15.43 10.09 1.09
C LEU A 60 15.03 9.75 -0.35
N TRP A 61 14.92 8.45 -0.62
CA TRP A 61 14.49 7.92 -1.91
C TRP A 61 13.07 7.36 -1.86
N LEU A 62 12.41 7.29 -3.01
CA LEU A 62 11.18 6.55 -3.21
C LEU A 62 11.43 5.37 -4.15
N VAL A 63 11.32 4.15 -3.61
CA VAL A 63 11.47 2.90 -4.37
C VAL A 63 10.09 2.40 -4.78
N MET A 64 9.88 2.24 -6.08
CA MET A 64 8.63 1.80 -6.70
C MET A 64 8.80 0.38 -7.24
N CYS A 65 8.34 -0.63 -6.51
CA CYS A 65 8.35 -2.03 -6.91
C CYS A 65 7.02 -2.41 -7.59
N ILE A 66 7.00 -2.36 -8.92
CA ILE A 66 5.78 -2.39 -9.71
C ILE A 66 5.57 -3.75 -10.36
N SER A 67 4.38 -4.35 -10.18
CA SER A 67 4.05 -5.65 -10.80
C SER A 67 3.65 -5.55 -12.27
N ASN A 68 3.49 -4.34 -12.81
CA ASN A 68 3.18 -4.10 -14.21
C ASN A 68 4.47 -3.84 -15.02
N PRO A 69 4.45 -4.03 -16.36
CA PRO A 69 5.62 -3.74 -17.18
C PRO A 69 5.99 -2.24 -17.20
N PRO A 70 7.24 -1.87 -17.51
CA PRO A 70 7.73 -0.48 -17.47
C PRO A 70 6.88 0.53 -18.23
N ARG A 71 6.25 0.12 -19.34
CA ARG A 71 5.35 0.96 -20.15
C ARG A 71 4.17 1.53 -19.36
N SER A 72 3.69 0.80 -18.35
CA SER A 72 2.56 1.22 -17.51
C SER A 72 2.91 2.38 -16.58
N ALA A 73 4.20 2.58 -16.30
CA ALA A 73 4.68 3.68 -15.47
C ALA A 73 4.95 4.98 -16.24
N ARG A 74 4.76 5.01 -17.57
CA ARG A 74 5.13 6.15 -18.42
C ARG A 74 4.57 7.48 -17.91
N ASP A 75 3.27 7.51 -17.61
CA ASP A 75 2.60 8.76 -17.25
C ASP A 75 2.93 9.18 -15.80
N TYR A 76 3.20 8.21 -14.92
CA TYR A 76 3.71 8.46 -13.57
C TYR A 76 5.16 8.96 -13.57
N ARG A 77 6.01 8.45 -14.46
CA ARG A 77 7.38 8.97 -14.65
C ARG A 77 7.37 10.40 -15.16
N LYS A 78 6.53 10.73 -16.13
CA LYS A 78 6.33 12.12 -16.58
C LYS A 78 5.86 13.03 -15.45
N LEU A 79 4.96 12.54 -14.59
CA LEU A 79 4.53 13.28 -13.41
C LEU A 79 5.70 13.50 -12.43
N ALA A 80 6.51 12.47 -12.17
CA ALA A 80 7.71 12.57 -11.34
C ALA A 80 8.71 13.59 -11.89
N ASP A 81 8.93 13.61 -13.22
CA ASP A 81 9.79 14.58 -13.88
C ASP A 81 9.26 16.01 -13.68
N LYS A 82 7.95 16.21 -13.90
CA LYS A 82 7.29 17.51 -13.69
C LYS A 82 7.38 17.98 -12.23
N LEU A 83 7.38 17.05 -11.29
CA LEU A 83 7.51 17.32 -9.86
C LEU A 83 8.97 17.49 -9.41
N GLY A 84 9.95 17.24 -10.28
CA GLY A 84 11.38 17.36 -9.95
C GLY A 84 11.88 16.29 -8.97
N ILE A 85 11.22 15.13 -8.90
CA ILE A 85 11.56 14.07 -7.93
C ILE A 85 12.25 12.84 -8.56
N SER A 86 12.35 12.78 -9.89
CA SER A 86 12.83 11.61 -10.61
C SER A 86 14.24 11.15 -10.20
N ASP A 87 15.13 12.07 -9.86
CA ASP A 87 16.50 11.77 -9.44
C ASP A 87 16.59 11.11 -8.04
N ARG A 88 15.47 11.09 -7.29
CA ARG A 88 15.34 10.41 -6.00
C ARG A 88 14.39 9.23 -6.05
N MET A 89 14.13 8.71 -7.26
CA MET A 89 13.26 7.56 -7.47
C MET A 89 14.01 6.37 -8.04
N LEU A 90 13.72 5.19 -7.51
CA LEU A 90 14.16 3.93 -8.08
C LEU A 90 12.93 3.13 -8.51
N TRP A 91 12.88 2.74 -9.78
CA TRP A 91 11.79 1.93 -10.32
C TRP A 91 12.26 0.51 -10.57
N LEU A 92 11.59 -0.46 -9.98
CA LEU A 92 11.82 -1.90 -10.15
C LEU A 92 10.54 -2.51 -10.69
N PHE A 93 10.63 -3.31 -11.75
CA PHE A 93 9.45 -3.86 -12.42
C PHE A 93 9.48 -5.37 -12.40
N GLU A 94 8.30 -5.97 -12.25
CA GLU A 94 8.06 -7.40 -12.44
C GLU A 94 8.99 -8.27 -11.59
N LEU A 95 9.31 -7.80 -10.37
CA LEU A 95 10.12 -8.54 -9.41
C LEU A 95 9.37 -9.79 -8.91
N PRO A 96 10.04 -10.96 -8.89
CA PRO A 96 9.62 -12.10 -8.09
C PRO A 96 9.45 -11.73 -6.60
N GLN A 97 8.63 -12.49 -5.87
CA GLN A 97 8.32 -12.21 -4.47
C GLN A 97 9.54 -12.33 -3.54
N ASP A 98 10.42 -13.28 -3.81
CA ASP A 98 11.70 -13.48 -3.11
C ASP A 98 12.68 -12.34 -3.36
N GLU A 99 12.63 -11.71 -4.53
CA GLU A 99 13.41 -10.50 -4.82
C GLU A 99 12.78 -9.24 -4.22
N LEU A 100 11.44 -9.15 -4.13
CA LEU A 100 10.74 -8.03 -3.49
C LEU A 100 10.95 -7.98 -1.97
N ALA A 101 10.99 -9.15 -1.31
CA ALA A 101 11.08 -9.24 0.14
C ALA A 101 12.27 -8.47 0.75
N PRO A 102 13.50 -8.56 0.19
CA PRO A 102 14.64 -7.71 0.55
C PRO A 102 14.39 -6.19 0.48
N TRP A 103 13.72 -5.72 -0.58
CA TRP A 103 13.40 -4.30 -0.70
C TRP A 103 12.36 -3.87 0.33
N ARG A 104 11.36 -4.71 0.58
CA ARG A 104 10.35 -4.43 1.60
C ARG A 104 10.98 -4.35 2.99
N ALA A 105 11.73 -5.37 3.39
CA ALA A 105 12.26 -5.53 4.75
C ALA A 105 13.27 -4.44 5.18
N HIS A 106 13.89 -3.75 4.21
CA HIS A 106 14.91 -2.72 4.47
C HIS A 106 14.43 -1.29 4.18
N ALA A 107 13.15 -1.11 3.86
CA ALA A 107 12.54 0.20 3.71
C ALA A 107 12.33 0.86 5.08
N LEU A 108 12.37 2.19 5.13
CA LEU A 108 12.03 2.95 6.35
C LEU A 108 10.54 2.77 6.71
N LEU A 109 9.70 2.74 5.69
CA LEU A 109 8.27 2.45 5.75
C LEU A 109 7.74 2.11 4.36
N SER A 110 6.62 1.41 4.31
CA SER A 110 5.83 1.20 3.11
C SER A 110 4.65 2.17 3.03
N VAL A 111 4.17 2.44 1.82
CA VAL A 111 3.03 3.35 1.59
C VAL A 111 1.91 2.65 0.84
N ALA A 112 0.69 2.76 1.38
CA ALA A 112 -0.56 2.37 0.76
C ALA A 112 -1.46 3.61 0.59
N PRO A 113 -1.32 4.37 -0.52
CA PRO A 113 -1.99 5.64 -0.72
C PRO A 113 -3.33 5.42 -1.46
N LEU A 114 -4.24 4.65 -0.89
CA LEU A 114 -5.48 4.30 -1.59
C LEU A 114 -6.37 5.54 -1.81
N THR A 115 -6.83 5.74 -3.04
CA THR A 115 -7.73 6.84 -3.40
C THR A 115 -9.18 6.42 -3.35
N GLU A 116 -10.09 7.39 -3.26
CA GLU A 116 -11.51 7.12 -3.36
C GLU A 116 -11.85 6.55 -4.76
N SER A 117 -12.57 5.43 -4.78
CA SER A 117 -13.19 4.90 -6.00
C SER A 117 -14.26 3.88 -5.63
N VAL A 118 -15.22 3.66 -6.53
CA VAL A 118 -16.25 2.60 -6.42
C VAL A 118 -15.64 1.26 -6.01
N ARG A 119 -14.44 0.92 -6.51
CA ARG A 119 -13.76 -0.32 -6.12
C ARG A 119 -13.28 -0.32 -4.67
N ASN A 120 -12.60 0.73 -4.21
CA ASN A 120 -12.08 0.77 -2.84
C ASN A 120 -13.20 0.94 -1.80
N VAL A 121 -14.28 1.59 -2.21
CA VAL A 121 -15.45 1.90 -1.42
C VAL A 121 -16.37 0.67 -1.41
N GLU A 122 -17.00 0.27 -2.53
CA GLU A 122 -18.03 -0.78 -2.55
C GLU A 122 -17.50 -2.22 -2.44
N GLN A 123 -16.40 -2.56 -3.12
CA GLN A 123 -15.88 -3.93 -3.13
C GLN A 123 -14.98 -4.22 -1.94
N GLY A 124 -14.51 -3.18 -1.26
CA GLY A 124 -13.45 -3.27 -0.28
C GLY A 124 -12.11 -3.74 -0.89
N CYS A 125 -11.05 -3.63 -0.10
CA CYS A 125 -9.78 -4.25 -0.40
C CYS A 125 -9.20 -4.80 0.88
N CYS A 126 -8.66 -6.03 0.83
CA CYS A 126 -7.64 -6.48 1.77
C CYS A 126 -6.31 -6.35 1.03
N PRO A 127 -5.64 -5.19 1.08
CA PRO A 127 -4.45 -4.98 0.29
C PRO A 127 -3.36 -5.84 0.91
N LEU A 128 -2.93 -6.89 0.22
CA LEU A 128 -1.89 -7.81 0.71
C LEU A 128 -0.62 -7.06 1.14
N LYS A 129 -0.33 -5.91 0.52
CA LYS A 129 0.76 -5.01 0.90
C LYS A 129 0.74 -4.58 2.36
N ILE A 130 -0.44 -4.46 2.97
CA ILE A 130 -0.59 -4.13 4.39
C ILE A 130 -0.10 -5.30 5.24
N LEU A 131 -0.60 -6.51 4.97
CA LEU A 131 -0.22 -7.73 5.68
C LEU A 131 1.27 -8.03 5.51
N GLU A 132 1.79 -7.92 4.29
CA GLU A 132 3.20 -8.18 3.97
C GLU A 132 4.16 -7.18 4.62
N SER A 133 3.77 -5.90 4.74
CA SER A 133 4.58 -4.89 5.44
C SER A 133 4.65 -5.18 6.93
N MET A 134 3.51 -5.50 7.55
CA MET A 134 3.46 -5.89 8.96
C MET A 134 4.23 -7.19 9.23
N ALA A 135 4.10 -8.20 8.38
CA ALA A 135 4.84 -9.46 8.51
C ALA A 135 6.36 -9.28 8.38
N ALA A 136 6.81 -8.29 7.60
CA ALA A 136 8.21 -7.92 7.48
C ALA A 136 8.71 -7.01 8.61
N GLY A 137 7.86 -6.60 9.56
CA GLY A 137 8.20 -5.65 10.61
C GLY A 137 8.43 -4.22 10.11
N VAL A 138 7.91 -3.89 8.92
CA VAL A 138 8.11 -2.61 8.25
C VAL A 138 6.91 -1.71 8.56
N PRO A 139 7.14 -0.48 9.06
CA PRO A 139 6.05 0.46 9.31
C PRO A 139 5.26 0.74 8.04
N LEU A 140 3.94 0.89 8.16
CA LEU A 140 3.06 1.19 7.03
C LEU A 140 2.38 2.53 7.25
N ILE A 141 2.47 3.43 6.27
CA ILE A 141 1.57 4.57 6.14
C ILE A 141 0.40 4.16 5.25
N SER A 142 -0.81 4.17 5.81
CA SER A 142 -2.05 3.97 5.08
C SER A 142 -2.81 5.28 4.97
N GLY A 143 -3.20 5.63 3.74
CA GLY A 143 -4.17 6.69 3.45
C GLY A 143 -5.48 6.05 2.98
N ALA A 144 -6.60 6.46 3.57
CA ALA A 144 -7.94 6.07 3.15
C ALA A 144 -8.89 7.26 3.30
N ILE A 145 -9.95 7.33 2.49
CA ILE A 145 -10.99 8.36 2.57
C ILE A 145 -12.35 7.66 2.51
N THR A 146 -13.25 8.03 3.42
CA THR A 146 -14.64 7.58 3.43
C THR A 146 -15.55 8.79 3.69
N GLN A 147 -16.40 9.14 2.73
CA GLN A 147 -17.29 10.31 2.82
C GLN A 147 -16.53 11.63 3.08
N TRP A 148 -16.78 12.25 4.23
CA TRP A 148 -16.18 13.52 4.66
C TRP A 148 -14.91 13.33 5.50
N GLU A 149 -14.53 12.07 5.76
CA GLU A 149 -13.41 11.73 6.64
C GLU A 149 -12.24 11.16 5.83
N GLY A 150 -11.09 11.85 5.92
CA GLY A 150 -9.81 11.32 5.46
C GLY A 150 -9.04 10.74 6.63
N GLN A 151 -8.58 9.51 6.51
CA GLN A 151 -7.72 8.85 7.46
C GLN A 151 -6.30 8.72 6.90
N VAL A 152 -5.33 9.23 7.67
CA VAL A 152 -3.92 8.87 7.52
C VAL A 152 -3.50 8.18 8.80
N SER A 153 -2.93 6.98 8.69
CA SER A 153 -2.52 6.20 9.86
C SER A 153 -1.16 5.57 9.64
N LEU A 154 -0.33 5.63 10.68
CA LEU A 154 0.94 4.92 10.77
C LEU A 154 0.73 3.65 11.61
N PHE A 155 1.10 2.50 11.06
CA PHE A 155 1.10 1.22 11.76
C PHE A 155 2.54 0.74 11.92
N ASP A 156 3.01 0.61 13.16
CA ASP A 156 4.38 0.19 13.49
C ASP A 156 4.40 -0.74 14.72
N PRO A 157 3.81 -1.94 14.62
CA PRO A 157 3.78 -2.89 15.74
C PRO A 157 5.17 -3.36 16.18
N ALA A 158 6.15 -3.35 15.26
CA ALA A 158 7.53 -3.73 15.57
C ALA A 158 8.19 -2.80 16.60
N LYS A 159 7.75 -1.55 16.68
CA LYS A 159 8.23 -0.56 17.68
C LYS A 159 7.19 -0.26 18.78
N GLY A 160 6.21 -1.14 18.98
CA GLY A 160 5.18 -0.99 20.01
C GLY A 160 4.06 -0.03 19.64
N GLY A 161 3.98 0.43 18.38
CA GLY A 161 2.84 1.18 17.86
C GLY A 161 1.63 0.29 17.53
N PRO A 162 0.48 0.87 17.16
CA PRO A 162 -0.70 0.10 16.81
C PRO A 162 -0.50 -0.67 15.50
N CYS A 163 -1.08 -1.87 15.42
CA CYS A 163 -1.23 -2.64 14.19
C CYS A 163 -2.55 -2.31 13.48
N TYR A 164 -2.71 -2.67 12.20
CA TYR A 164 -3.99 -2.46 11.49
C TYR A 164 -5.15 -3.18 12.20
N ALA A 165 -4.93 -4.42 12.64
CA ALA A 165 -5.89 -5.18 13.43
C ALA A 165 -6.14 -4.59 14.82
N CYS A 166 -5.28 -3.70 15.33
CA CYS A 166 -5.44 -3.08 16.63
C CYS A 166 -6.48 -1.96 16.58
N VAL A 167 -6.65 -1.31 15.41
CA VAL A 167 -7.71 -0.32 15.14
C VAL A 167 -9.04 -1.03 14.82
N PHE A 168 -8.98 -2.20 14.18
CA PHE A 168 -10.14 -3.04 13.87
C PHE A 168 -10.04 -4.42 14.54
N PRO A 169 -10.07 -4.50 15.89
CA PRO A 169 -9.75 -5.72 16.65
C PRO A 169 -10.86 -6.76 16.61
N VAL A 170 -12.10 -6.31 16.45
CA VAL A 170 -13.27 -7.18 16.38
C VAL A 170 -13.75 -7.16 14.94
N LYS A 171 -13.82 -8.34 14.31
CA LYS A 171 -14.48 -8.46 13.01
C LYS A 171 -15.91 -7.92 13.18
N PRO A 172 -16.32 -6.90 12.41
CA PRO A 172 -17.68 -6.37 12.50
C PRO A 172 -18.70 -7.50 12.31
N ALA A 173 -19.81 -7.41 13.05
CA ALA A 173 -20.84 -8.43 13.01
C ALA A 173 -21.34 -8.64 11.57
N PRO A 174 -21.77 -9.85 11.18
CA PRO A 174 -22.31 -10.10 9.85
C PRO A 174 -23.44 -9.09 9.53
N GLY A 175 -23.31 -8.34 8.42
CA GLY A 175 -24.26 -7.29 8.04
C GLY A 175 -24.08 -5.92 8.69
N LEU A 176 -23.11 -5.75 9.60
CA LEU A 176 -22.80 -4.49 10.28
C LEU A 176 -21.71 -3.66 9.58
N VAL A 177 -21.03 -4.26 8.59
CA VAL A 177 -20.28 -3.50 7.60
C VAL A 177 -21.28 -3.14 6.53
N PRO A 178 -21.83 -1.91 6.52
CA PRO A 178 -22.62 -1.49 5.39
C PRO A 178 -21.78 -1.67 4.14
N THR A 179 -22.41 -2.17 3.09
CA THR A 179 -21.84 -2.01 1.75
C THR A 179 -21.67 -0.52 1.54
N CYS A 180 -20.61 -0.07 0.87
CA CYS A 180 -20.48 1.38 0.73
C CYS A 180 -21.56 2.03 -0.16
N ALA A 181 -22.40 1.21 -0.83
CA ALA A 181 -23.67 1.62 -1.42
C ALA A 181 -24.72 2.08 -0.38
N GLU A 182 -24.68 1.55 0.85
CA GLU A 182 -25.50 1.98 1.99
C GLU A 182 -24.86 3.14 2.76
N ALA A 183 -23.53 3.27 2.70
CA ALA A 183 -22.81 4.37 3.32
C ALA A 183 -23.00 5.69 2.54
N GLY A 184 -22.83 5.69 1.21
CA GLY A 184 -23.07 6.85 0.32
C GLY A 184 -22.16 8.06 0.54
N VAL A 185 -21.53 8.60 -0.52
CA VAL A 185 -20.78 9.88 -0.49
C VAL A 185 -21.50 10.89 -1.39
N ALA A 186 -21.65 12.13 -0.92
CA ALA A 186 -22.13 13.23 -1.74
C ALA A 186 -20.96 13.87 -2.51
N ALA A 187 -21.03 13.87 -3.85
CA ALA A 187 -20.12 14.63 -4.72
C ALA A 187 -20.87 15.86 -5.29
N PRO A 188 -20.17 16.98 -5.62
CA PRO A 188 -20.77 18.11 -6.32
C PRO A 188 -21.23 17.76 -7.74
#